data_AF-A0A1G2D547-F1
#
_entry.id   AF-A0A1G2D547-F1
#
_cell.length_a   1.000
_cell.length_b   1.000
_cell.length_c   1.000
_cell.angle_alpha   90.00
_cell.angle_beta   90.00
_cell.angle_gamma   90.00
#
_symmetry.space_group_name_H-M   'P 1'
#
loop_
_entity.id
_entity.type
_entity.pdbx_description
1 polymer ?
#
loop_
_entity_poly.entity_id
_entity_poly.type
_entity_poly.pdbx_seq_one_letter_code
_entity_poly.pdbx_strand_id
1 'polypeptide(L)'
;MSDVKDSPDIDDVPIVAETPVYIEEIAQMDEDGWVLLKKDLQEFLFRREQNENSAYQSADFAVWINDHGKRFDQFYQHLRNTDPTLLIQWKKKALDDDEMNDAEFICEWATFRDSAK
;
A
#
# COMPACT_ATOMS: atom_id res chain seq x y z
N MET A 1 19.28 -14.94 59.33
CA MET A 1 18.23 -14.29 58.52
C MET A 1 18.89 -13.88 57.22
N SER A 2 18.57 -14.58 56.14
CA SER A 2 19.04 -14.23 54.80
C SER A 2 17.88 -14.42 53.83
N ASP A 3 17.66 -13.36 53.08
CA ASP A 3 16.50 -12.95 52.33
C ASP A 3 15.94 -13.97 51.32
N VAL A 4 14.61 -14.08 51.34
CA VAL A 4 13.79 -14.46 50.20
C VAL A 4 13.85 -13.34 49.17
N LYS A 5 14.28 -13.64 47.95
CA LYS A 5 13.79 -12.96 46.75
C LYS A 5 13.29 -13.99 45.76
N ASP A 6 12.08 -14.43 46.06
CA ASP A 6 11.11 -14.94 45.10
C ASP A 6 11.03 -13.93 43.95
N SER A 7 11.57 -14.30 42.79
CA SER A 7 11.38 -13.51 41.58
C SER A 7 10.02 -13.89 41.03
N PRO A 8 9.08 -12.94 40.83
CA PRO A 8 7.77 -13.27 40.29
C PRO A 8 7.95 -13.80 38.88
N ASP A 9 7.54 -15.06 38.68
CA ASP A 9 7.27 -15.66 37.38
C ASP A 9 6.42 -14.67 36.60
N ILE A 10 7.02 -14.11 35.56
CA ILE A 10 6.39 -13.12 34.71
C ILE A 10 5.37 -13.92 33.92
N ASP A 11 4.10 -13.75 34.28
CA ASP A 11 2.92 -14.24 33.58
C ASP A 11 3.23 -14.42 32.08
N ASP A 12 3.08 -15.66 31.61
CA ASP A 12 3.00 -16.03 30.21
C ASP A 12 1.76 -15.35 29.62
N VAL A 13 1.85 -14.03 29.45
CA VAL A 13 0.86 -13.25 28.72
C VAL A 13 1.04 -13.69 27.28
N PRO A 14 0.06 -14.39 26.67
CA PRO A 14 0.13 -14.67 25.26
C PRO A 14 0.27 -13.32 24.57
N ILE A 15 1.41 -13.11 23.91
CA ILE A 15 1.58 -12.01 22.98
C ILE A 15 0.50 -12.27 21.93
N VAL A 16 -0.66 -11.63 22.11
CA VAL A 16 -1.65 -11.51 21.06
C VAL A 16 -0.91 -10.73 20.01
N ALA A 17 -0.32 -11.44 19.05
CA ALA A 17 0.19 -10.83 17.84
C ALA A 17 -0.98 -10.00 17.34
N GLU A 18 -0.86 -8.67 17.42
CA GLU A 18 -1.86 -7.76 16.88
C GLU A 18 -2.11 -8.26 15.47
N THR A 19 -3.28 -8.85 15.25
CA THR A 19 -3.70 -9.22 13.90
C THR A 19 -3.50 -7.96 13.08
N PRO A 20 -2.64 -7.96 12.04
CA PRO A 20 -2.38 -6.77 11.26
C PRO A 20 -3.73 -6.18 10.91
N VAL A 21 -3.95 -4.91 11.29
CA VAL A 21 -5.24 -4.21 11.30
C VAL A 21 -5.99 -4.30 9.94
N TYR A 22 -5.30 -4.76 8.90
CA TYR A 22 -5.76 -4.90 7.53
C TYR A 22 -6.24 -6.31 7.14
N ILE A 23 -5.98 -7.38 7.92
CA ILE A 23 -6.36 -8.76 7.54
C ILE A 23 -7.88 -8.90 7.42
N GLU A 24 -8.64 -8.35 8.38
CA GLU A 24 -10.11 -8.40 8.32
C GLU A 24 -10.67 -7.55 7.17
N GLU A 25 -10.09 -6.37 6.92
CA GLU A 25 -10.48 -5.49 5.81
C GLU A 25 -10.27 -6.18 4.45
N ILE A 26 -9.14 -6.88 4.27
CA ILE A 26 -8.82 -7.66 3.07
C ILE A 26 -9.76 -8.86 2.91
N ALA A 27 -10.03 -9.58 4.00
CA ALA A 27 -10.89 -10.77 3.97
C ALA A 27 -12.35 -10.45 3.65
N GLN A 28 -12.81 -9.24 3.99
CA GLN A 28 -14.16 -8.77 3.75
C GLN A 28 -14.31 -7.96 2.44
N MET A 29 -13.21 -7.61 1.78
CA MET A 29 -13.22 -6.80 0.56
C MET A 29 -13.76 -7.58 -0.63
N ASP A 30 -14.88 -7.13 -1.17
CA ASP A 30 -15.47 -7.64 -2.41
C ASP A 30 -14.75 -7.10 -3.67
N GLU A 31 -15.08 -7.67 -4.84
CA GLU A 31 -14.44 -7.28 -6.10
C GLU A 31 -14.62 -5.78 -6.41
N ASP A 32 -15.74 -5.18 -6.04
CA ASP A 32 -15.98 -3.75 -6.24
C ASP A 32 -15.04 -2.90 -5.38
N GLY A 33 -14.81 -3.30 -4.12
CA GLY A 33 -13.81 -2.71 -3.24
C GLY A 33 -12.39 -2.82 -3.79
N TRP A 34 -12.02 -3.98 -4.35
CA TRP A 34 -10.73 -4.18 -5.01
C TRP A 34 -10.58 -3.31 -6.26
N VAL A 35 -11.65 -3.11 -7.04
CA VAL A 35 -11.63 -2.22 -8.21
C VAL A 35 -11.49 -0.76 -7.78
N LEU A 36 -12.17 -0.34 -6.70
CA LEU A 36 -12.06 1.02 -6.18
C LEU A 36 -10.65 1.30 -5.66
N LEU A 37 -10.09 0.40 -4.84
CA LEU A 37 -8.73 0.49 -4.31
C LEU A 37 -7.70 0.66 -5.45
N LYS A 38 -7.85 -0.13 -6.52
CA LYS A 38 -6.99 -0.01 -7.70
C LYS A 38 -7.06 1.39 -8.32
N LYS A 39 -8.26 1.95 -8.49
CA LYS A 39 -8.47 3.27 -9.07
C LYS A 39 -7.87 4.37 -8.19
N ASP A 40 -8.09 4.30 -6.88
CA ASP A 40 -7.54 5.28 -5.92
C ASP A 40 -6.00 5.35 -6.04
N LEU A 41 -5.34 4.19 -6.10
CA LEU A 41 -3.89 4.11 -6.25
C LEU A 41 -3.39 4.61 -7.63
N GLN A 42 -4.14 4.34 -8.71
CA GLN A 42 -3.82 4.87 -10.04
C GLN A 42 -3.96 6.40 -10.08
N GLU A 43 -5.02 6.95 -9.49
CA GLU A 43 -5.22 8.40 -9.40
C GLU A 43 -4.13 9.07 -8.58
N PHE A 44 -3.71 8.45 -7.47
CA PHE A 44 -2.59 8.94 -6.67
C PHE A 44 -1.30 9.03 -7.49
N LEU A 45 -0.90 7.93 -8.16
CA LEU A 45 0.31 7.91 -8.98
C LEU A 45 0.23 8.92 -10.12
N PHE A 46 -0.93 9.03 -10.78
CA PHE A 46 -1.15 10.03 -11.80
C PHE A 46 -0.91 11.45 -11.27
N ARG A 47 -1.59 11.85 -10.18
CA ARG A 47 -1.40 13.19 -9.57
C ARG A 47 0.06 13.43 -9.19
N ARG A 48 0.76 12.41 -8.67
CA ARG A 48 2.18 12.51 -8.33
C ARG A 48 3.06 12.71 -9.56
N GLU A 49 2.85 11.92 -10.61
CA GLU A 49 3.61 12.01 -11.86
C GLU A 49 3.30 13.31 -12.62
N GLN A 50 2.10 13.87 -12.53
CA GLN A 50 1.79 15.21 -13.06
C GLN A 50 2.63 16.30 -12.36
N ASN A 51 2.86 16.19 -11.05
CA ASN A 51 3.66 17.15 -10.31
C ASN A 51 5.17 17.08 -10.66
N GLU A 52 5.67 15.91 -11.08
CA GLU A 52 7.10 15.69 -11.33
C GLU A 52 7.48 15.68 -12.81
N ASN A 53 6.56 15.37 -13.71
CA ASN A 53 6.83 15.16 -15.13
C ASN A 53 5.99 16.11 -16.00
N SER A 54 6.66 17.02 -16.70
CA SER A 54 6.03 17.98 -17.60
C SER A 54 5.27 17.33 -18.76
N ALA A 55 5.59 16.09 -19.12
CA ALA A 55 4.82 15.33 -20.12
C ALA A 55 3.39 15.00 -19.66
N TYR A 56 3.13 14.94 -18.35
CA TYR A 56 1.83 14.60 -17.78
C TYR A 56 1.09 15.79 -17.16
N GLN A 57 1.73 16.96 -17.01
CA GLN A 57 1.10 18.19 -16.50
C GLN A 57 -0.15 18.63 -17.28
N SER A 58 -0.22 18.30 -18.58
CA SER A 58 -1.39 18.54 -19.43
C SER A 58 -2.07 17.26 -19.92
N ALA A 59 -1.61 16.09 -19.45
CA ALA A 59 -2.20 14.82 -19.86
C ALA A 59 -3.41 14.52 -18.98
N ASP A 60 -4.49 14.08 -19.61
CA ASP A 60 -5.65 13.56 -18.88
C ASP A 60 -5.33 12.18 -18.30
N PHE A 61 -6.00 11.82 -17.21
CA PHE A 61 -5.86 10.52 -16.54
C PHE A 61 -5.99 9.33 -17.52
N ALA A 62 -6.84 9.46 -18.54
CA ALA A 62 -7.01 8.44 -19.58
C ALA A 62 -5.72 8.16 -20.37
N VAL A 63 -4.89 9.18 -20.63
CA VAL A 63 -3.60 9.02 -21.33
C VAL A 63 -2.62 8.27 -20.43
N TRP A 64 -2.57 8.61 -19.15
CA TRP A 64 -1.74 7.89 -18.18
C TRP A 64 -2.15 6.42 -18.06
N ILE A 65 -3.45 6.12 -18.01
CA ILE A 65 -3.96 4.75 -18.01
C ILE A 65 -3.61 4.02 -19.31
N ASN A 66 -3.61 4.69 -20.45
CA ASN A 66 -3.19 4.07 -21.71
C ASN A 66 -1.70 3.70 -21.71
N ASP A 67 -0.85 4.56 -21.15
CA ASP A 67 0.60 4.34 -21.09
C ASP A 67 1.00 3.29 -20.04
N HIS A 68 0.36 3.33 -18.86
CA HIS A 68 0.79 2.59 -17.68
C HIS A 68 -0.18 1.52 -17.22
N GLY A 69 -1.45 1.58 -17.63
CA GLY A 69 -2.55 0.78 -17.06
C GLY A 69 -2.28 -0.72 -17.10
N LYS A 70 -1.83 -1.27 -18.23
CA LYS A 70 -1.52 -2.70 -18.33
C LYS A 70 -0.39 -3.13 -17.38
N ARG A 71 0.62 -2.28 -17.19
CA ARG A 71 1.76 -2.55 -16.30
C ARG A 71 1.34 -2.42 -14.83
N PHE A 72 0.54 -1.40 -14.54
CA PHE A 72 -0.05 -1.20 -13.22
C PHE A 72 -0.97 -2.38 -12.84
N ASP A 73 -1.75 -2.92 -13.77
CA ASP A 73 -2.58 -4.10 -13.52
C ASP A 73 -1.76 -5.31 -13.10
N GLN A 74 -0.59 -5.50 -13.70
CA GLN A 74 0.35 -6.57 -13.32
C GLN A 74 0.93 -6.33 -11.92
N PHE A 75 1.36 -5.10 -11.63
CA PHE A 75 1.85 -4.69 -10.31
C PHE A 75 0.79 -4.92 -9.22
N TYR A 76 -0.44 -4.43 -9.46
CA TYR A 76 -1.56 -4.53 -8.55
C TYR A 76 -1.95 -5.98 -8.29
N GLN A 77 -2.04 -6.81 -9.34
CA GLN A 77 -2.34 -8.24 -9.17
C GLN A 77 -1.22 -9.00 -8.48
N HIS A 78 0.04 -8.63 -8.71
CA HIS A 78 1.16 -9.23 -8.00
C HIS A 78 1.03 -8.97 -6.49
N LEU A 79 0.81 -7.72 -6.09
CA LEU A 79 0.66 -7.35 -4.67
C LEU A 79 -0.61 -7.92 -4.04
N ARG A 80 -1.75 -7.90 -4.74
CA ARG A 80 -2.99 -8.51 -4.26
C ARG A 80 -2.79 -9.98 -3.87
N ASN A 81 -1.92 -10.70 -4.58
CA ASN A 81 -1.65 -12.12 -4.33
C ASN A 81 -0.51 -12.37 -3.33
N THR A 82 0.42 -11.45 -3.17
CA THR A 82 1.65 -11.64 -2.37
C THR A 82 1.59 -10.91 -1.04
N ASP A 83 1.19 -9.64 -1.06
CA ASP A 83 1.02 -8.80 0.11
C ASP A 83 -0.09 -7.75 -0.12
N PRO A 84 -1.37 -8.16 0.02
CA PRO A 84 -2.50 -7.23 -0.11
C PRO A 84 -2.53 -6.17 0.99
N THR A 85 -1.79 -6.34 2.10
CA THR A 85 -1.77 -5.35 3.19
C THR A 85 -1.08 -4.06 2.78
N LEU A 86 -0.06 -4.14 1.92
CA LEU A 86 0.61 -2.96 1.37
C LEU A 86 -0.34 -2.08 0.56
N LEU A 87 -1.22 -2.68 -0.25
CA LEU A 87 -2.20 -1.92 -1.04
C LEU A 87 -3.13 -1.07 -0.16
N ILE A 88 -3.58 -1.64 0.96
CA ILE A 88 -4.44 -0.93 1.92
C ILE A 88 -3.68 0.15 2.66
N GLN A 89 -2.44 -0.13 3.08
CA GLN A 89 -1.58 0.85 3.74
C GLN A 89 -1.32 2.05 2.84
N TRP A 90 -0.94 1.81 1.59
CA TRP A 90 -0.70 2.87 0.61
C TRP A 90 -1.96 3.64 0.25
N LYS A 91 -3.13 2.99 0.20
CA LYS A 91 -4.40 3.72 0.05
C LYS A 91 -4.61 4.69 1.22
N LYS A 92 -4.43 4.23 2.46
CA LYS A 92 -4.65 5.08 3.64
C LYS A 92 -3.70 6.26 3.67
N LYS A 93 -2.43 6.06 3.32
CA LYS A 93 -1.43 7.12 3.18
C LYS A 93 -1.73 8.07 2.02
N ALA A 94 -2.14 7.53 0.86
CA ALA A 94 -2.49 8.32 -0.32
C ALA A 94 -3.74 9.20 -0.14
N LEU A 95 -4.64 8.81 0.77
CA LEU A 95 -5.83 9.57 1.15
C LEU A 95 -5.62 10.51 2.33
N ASP A 96 -4.46 10.46 2.99
CA ASP A 96 -4.08 11.42 4.01
C ASP A 96 -3.57 12.69 3.30
N ASP A 97 -4.39 13.72 3.27
CA ASP A 97 -4.15 14.98 2.54
C ASP A 97 -2.84 15.68 2.98
N ASP A 98 -2.32 15.38 4.17
CA ASP A 98 -1.04 15.91 4.69
C ASP A 98 0.19 15.12 4.20
N GLU A 99 0.02 13.89 3.70
CA GLU A 99 1.11 13.00 3.29
C GLU A 99 0.97 12.56 1.81
N MET A 100 0.95 13.53 0.88
CA MET A 100 1.13 13.28 -0.57
C MET A 100 2.51 12.69 -0.95
N ASN A 101 3.21 12.02 -0.04
CA ASN A 101 4.58 11.56 -0.18
C ASN A 101 4.77 10.15 0.37
N ASP A 102 3.94 9.20 -0.07
CA ASP A 102 4.29 7.80 0.09
C ASP A 102 5.45 7.42 -0.86
N ALA A 103 6.67 7.75 -0.41
CA ALA A 103 7.90 7.49 -1.15
C ALA A 103 8.12 5.99 -1.39
N GLU A 104 7.61 5.13 -0.52
CA GLU A 104 7.71 3.68 -0.66
C GLU A 104 6.83 3.21 -1.82
N PHE A 105 5.55 3.59 -1.85
CA PHE A 105 4.67 3.23 -2.96
C PHE A 105 5.21 3.72 -4.32
N ILE A 106 5.65 4.98 -4.38
CA ILE A 106 6.21 5.57 -5.61
C ILE A 106 7.47 4.82 -6.05
N CYS A 107 8.36 4.46 -5.12
CA CYS A 107 9.61 3.75 -5.40
C CYS A 107 9.34 2.31 -5.88
N GLU A 108 8.42 1.60 -5.23
CA GLU A 108 8.01 0.24 -5.63
C GLU A 108 7.37 0.24 -7.02
N TRP A 109 6.48 1.20 -7.28
CA TRP A 109 5.90 1.38 -8.62
C TRP A 109 6.99 1.66 -9.67
N ALA A 110 7.89 2.60 -9.43
CA ALA A 110 8.97 2.93 -10.36
C ALA A 110 9.86 1.71 -10.64
N THR A 111 10.24 0.98 -9.59
CA THR A 111 11.04 -0.25 -9.70
C THR A 111 10.33 -1.31 -10.52
N PHE A 112 9.04 -1.55 -10.27
CA PHE A 112 8.25 -2.50 -11.04
C PHE A 112 8.06 -2.07 -12.51
N ARG A 113 7.84 -0.78 -12.74
CA ARG A 113 7.70 -0.21 -14.09
C ARG A 113 8.99 -0.38 -14.89
N ASP A 114 10.14 -0.10 -14.29
CA ASP A 114 11.44 -0.08 -14.97
C ASP A 114 12.16 -1.45 -15.03
N SER A 115 11.75 -2.43 -14.22
CA SER A 115 12.35 -3.78 -14.18
C SER A 115 12.13 -4.68 -15.42
N ALA A 116 11.41 -4.23 -16.45
CA ALA A 116 11.29 -4.95 -17.73
C ALA A 116 11.95 -4.23 -18.91
N LYS A 117 12.92 -3.35 -18.64
CA LYS A 117 13.83 -2.82 -19.66
C LYS A 117 15.01 -3.75 -19.92
#